data_AF-A0A367LDS7-F1
#
_entry.id   AF-A0A367LDS7-F1
#
_cell.length_a   1.000
_cell.length_b   1.000
_cell.length_c   1.000
_cell.angle_alpha   90.00
_cell.angle_beta   90.00
_cell.angle_gamma   90.00
#
_symmetry.space_group_name_H-M   'P 1'
#
loop_
_entity.id
_entity.type
_entity.pdbx_description
1 polymer ?
#
loop_
_entity_poly.entity_id
_entity_poly.type
_entity_poly.pdbx_seq_one_letter_code
_entity_poly.pdbx_strand_id
1 'polypeptide(L)'
;MALPQPSPDPTTTDPNRLSPPPAIEAEQSPSSSSSSGVNIPPTPETNGNRGSQASRKRSRTQLENPPVEPTTSTTQRPVLRKRPHFLRPPLRNGHVLRLERHLQHHDLFLRVEPPPSQHEMVYKTYHRIVSYTGLVVNEWVRIHSQVPVLRFLLPDELTAAPIGRVSRGALLADCWSELTPETKRQVVDSLRGVVNKMRRTLPPAQLQGYPIVGSVITEGYSLLLQKGAGTTYWAIRQRPRAAHFTAFMLSNLRPGLPEAVADSIASQISRTSPLVLSHGELSPSNIVVLNGSVVAILGWDCGGWYPDWWDYVNFFEAHVDHRNRDWFDYASDIFDDMYTNELVAFQAILRNQTPR
;
A
#
# COMPACT_ATOMS: atom_id res chain seq x y z
N MET A 1 56.17 -14.44 -5.71
CA MET A 1 55.15 -14.94 -6.64
C MET A 1 53.95 -15.38 -5.82
N ALA A 2 52.87 -14.59 -5.79
CA ALA A 2 51.62 -14.95 -5.13
C ALA A 2 50.63 -15.41 -6.21
N LEU A 3 50.02 -16.59 -6.01
CA LEU A 3 49.02 -17.18 -6.91
C LEU A 3 47.74 -16.31 -6.96
N PRO A 4 47.08 -16.19 -8.11
CA PRO A 4 45.83 -15.44 -8.22
C PRO A 4 44.68 -16.19 -7.51
N GLN A 5 43.91 -15.47 -6.71
CA GLN A 5 42.68 -15.96 -6.10
C GLN A 5 41.64 -16.28 -7.18
N PRO A 6 40.88 -17.39 -7.06
CA PRO A 6 39.89 -17.76 -8.06
C PRO A 6 38.75 -16.74 -8.09
N SER A 7 38.32 -16.37 -9.30
CA SER A 7 37.15 -15.52 -9.52
C SER A 7 35.90 -16.20 -8.96
N PRO A 8 34.98 -15.48 -8.29
CA PRO A 8 33.78 -16.08 -7.72
C PRO A 8 32.89 -16.64 -8.83
N ASP A 9 32.40 -17.86 -8.60
CA ASP A 9 31.49 -18.60 -9.48
C ASP A 9 30.21 -17.78 -9.72
N PRO A 10 29.79 -17.55 -10.97
CA PRO A 10 28.60 -16.74 -11.30
C PRO A 10 27.30 -17.26 -10.67
N THR A 11 27.25 -18.52 -10.23
CA THR A 11 26.12 -19.07 -9.48
C THR A 11 25.99 -18.54 -8.04
N THR A 12 27.04 -17.90 -7.51
CA THR A 12 27.07 -17.30 -6.16
C THR A 12 26.50 -15.87 -6.11
N THR A 13 26.15 -15.30 -7.27
CA THR A 13 25.73 -13.89 -7.41
C THR A 13 24.25 -13.69 -7.72
N ASP A 14 23.44 -14.76 -7.71
CA ASP A 14 22.00 -14.65 -8.01
C ASP A 14 21.20 -14.07 -6.81
N PRO A 15 20.54 -12.90 -6.97
CA PRO A 15 19.68 -12.33 -5.94
C PRO A 15 18.40 -13.16 -5.64
N ASN A 16 18.14 -14.27 -6.35
CA ASN A 16 16.92 -15.09 -6.22
C ASN A 16 17.10 -16.43 -5.48
N ARG A 17 18.16 -16.60 -4.66
CA ARG A 17 18.42 -17.87 -3.97
C ARG A 17 17.33 -18.19 -2.93
N LEU A 18 16.74 -19.39 -3.03
CA LEU A 18 15.87 -19.96 -1.99
C LEU A 18 16.70 -20.32 -0.74
N SER A 19 16.30 -19.87 0.45
CA SER A 19 16.95 -20.28 1.70
C SER A 19 16.40 -21.63 2.18
N PRO A 20 17.26 -22.51 2.73
CA PRO A 20 16.79 -23.70 3.45
C PRO A 20 16.05 -23.29 4.73
N PRO A 21 15.09 -24.11 5.20
CA PRO A 21 14.33 -23.81 6.42
C PRO A 21 15.25 -23.75 7.66
N PRO A 22 14.93 -22.90 8.65
CA PRO A 22 15.72 -22.79 9.87
C PRO A 22 15.67 -24.10 10.67
N ALA A 23 16.83 -24.54 11.15
CA ALA A 23 16.94 -25.63 12.11
C ALA A 23 16.34 -25.18 13.46
N ILE A 24 15.57 -26.07 14.09
CA ILE A 24 14.97 -25.86 15.41
C ILE A 24 16.10 -25.91 16.45
N GLU A 25 16.47 -24.77 17.03
CA GLU A 25 17.34 -24.72 18.19
C GLU A 25 16.52 -24.81 19.48
N ALA A 26 16.97 -25.71 20.36
CA ALA A 26 16.35 -26.09 21.61
C ALA A 26 16.41 -24.97 22.66
N GLU A 27 15.32 -24.85 23.42
CA GLU A 27 15.15 -23.95 24.55
C GLU A 27 16.26 -24.13 25.61
N GLN A 28 16.87 -23.03 26.03
CA GLN A 28 17.52 -22.91 27.34
C GLN A 28 16.90 -21.74 28.10
N SER A 29 16.31 -22.06 29.25
CA SER A 29 15.72 -21.16 30.23
C SER A 29 16.75 -20.22 30.86
N PRO A 30 16.30 -19.12 31.48
CA PRO A 30 16.97 -18.67 32.69
C PRO A 30 16.03 -18.48 33.88
N SER A 31 16.63 -18.74 35.03
CA SER A 31 16.14 -18.71 36.40
C SER A 31 15.84 -17.30 36.94
N SER A 32 14.93 -17.30 37.92
CA SER A 32 14.45 -16.22 38.77
C SER A 32 15.50 -15.52 39.66
N SER A 33 15.30 -14.22 39.92
CA SER A 33 15.41 -13.64 41.27
C SER A 33 14.70 -12.29 41.37
N SER A 34 13.95 -12.12 42.46
CA SER A 34 13.12 -10.98 42.86
C SER A 34 13.88 -9.96 43.71
N SER A 35 13.40 -8.70 43.76
CA SER A 35 13.13 -7.98 45.02
C SER A 35 12.55 -6.58 44.77
N SER A 36 11.86 -6.09 45.80
CA SER A 36 10.79 -5.10 45.82
C SER A 36 11.24 -3.76 46.40
N GLY A 37 10.48 -2.68 46.19
CA GLY A 37 10.59 -1.47 47.02
C GLY A 37 9.72 -0.30 46.57
N VAL A 38 8.59 -0.10 47.25
CA VAL A 38 7.69 1.07 47.17
C VAL A 38 7.90 1.92 48.44
N ASN A 39 8.02 3.25 48.32
CA ASN A 39 7.32 4.22 49.18
C ASN A 39 7.57 5.70 48.80
N ILE A 40 6.54 6.51 49.05
CA ILE A 40 6.36 7.99 48.92
C ILE A 40 5.64 8.43 50.24
N PRO A 41 5.48 9.72 50.66
CA PRO A 41 6.30 10.96 50.72
C PRO A 41 6.43 11.47 52.21
N PRO A 42 6.78 12.76 52.47
CA PRO A 42 5.73 13.80 52.64
C PRO A 42 6.07 15.23 52.14
N THR A 43 5.01 16.03 51.94
CA THR A 43 4.94 17.51 51.79
C THR A 43 4.87 18.21 53.17
N PRO A 44 5.09 19.55 53.28
CA PRO A 44 3.98 20.54 53.18
C PRO A 44 4.36 21.87 52.46
N GLU A 45 3.48 22.45 51.64
CA GLU A 45 2.66 23.68 51.87
C GLU A 45 3.45 25.01 51.85
N THR A 46 3.01 26.18 51.36
CA THR A 46 1.75 26.68 50.75
C THR A 46 2.00 28.08 50.16
N ASN A 47 1.06 28.50 49.29
CA ASN A 47 0.57 29.86 49.00
C ASN A 47 1.21 30.74 47.91
N GLY A 48 0.39 31.15 46.94
CA GLY A 48 0.66 32.38 46.18
C GLY A 48 -0.09 32.70 44.87
N ASN A 49 -1.41 32.53 44.81
CA ASN A 49 -2.35 33.37 44.03
C ASN A 49 -2.40 33.35 42.46
N ARG A 50 -3.54 32.82 41.96
CA ARG A 50 -4.47 33.33 40.92
C ARG A 50 -3.94 33.95 39.61
N GLY A 51 -4.34 33.33 38.49
CA GLY A 51 -4.52 33.99 37.20
C GLY A 51 -4.78 33.03 36.05
N SER A 52 -6.03 32.58 35.87
CA SER A 52 -6.44 31.76 34.72
C SER A 52 -6.47 32.61 33.44
N GLN A 53 -5.64 32.28 32.45
CA GLN A 53 -5.86 32.71 31.06
C GLN A 53 -6.14 31.49 30.20
N ALA A 54 -7.42 31.15 30.15
CA ALA A 54 -7.98 30.23 29.18
C ALA A 54 -7.94 30.85 27.76
N SER A 55 -7.73 29.96 26.78
CA SER A 55 -7.82 30.19 25.33
C SER A 55 -8.90 31.20 24.95
N ARG A 56 -8.50 32.35 24.40
CA ARG A 56 -9.43 33.29 23.76
C ARG A 56 -9.92 32.72 22.43
N LYS A 57 -11.06 32.05 22.46
CA LYS A 57 -11.89 31.76 21.28
C LYS A 57 -12.31 33.09 20.65
N ARG A 58 -12.09 33.27 19.34
CA ARG A 58 -12.67 34.41 18.59
C ARG A 58 -14.20 34.39 18.71
N SER A 59 -14.79 35.56 18.94
CA SER A 59 -16.23 35.78 18.99
C SER A 59 -16.86 35.66 17.59
N ARG A 60 -18.05 35.03 17.54
CA ARG A 60 -18.88 34.78 16.34
C ARG A 60 -19.28 36.05 15.56
N THR A 61 -19.16 37.23 16.15
CA THR A 61 -19.59 38.51 15.58
C THR A 61 -18.56 39.20 14.67
N GLN A 62 -17.37 38.63 14.48
CA GLN A 62 -16.34 39.16 13.55
C GLN A 62 -16.41 38.57 12.13
N LEU A 63 -17.41 37.72 11.83
CA LEU A 63 -17.56 37.05 10.53
C LEU A 63 -18.59 37.72 9.60
N GLU A 64 -19.26 38.77 10.04
CA GLU A 64 -20.33 39.44 9.28
C GLU A 64 -19.82 40.74 8.65
N ASN A 65 -19.03 40.61 7.60
CA ASN A 65 -19.01 41.60 6.52
C ASN A 65 -19.57 40.88 5.29
N PRO A 66 -20.73 41.30 4.73
CA PRO A 66 -21.29 40.64 3.55
C PRO A 66 -20.36 40.87 2.34
N PRO A 67 -20.12 39.86 1.48
CA PRO A 67 -19.42 40.08 0.22
C PRO A 67 -20.28 40.95 -0.70
N VAL A 68 -19.62 41.88 -1.38
CA VAL A 68 -20.18 42.65 -2.51
C VAL A 68 -20.74 41.67 -3.54
N GLU A 69 -22.03 41.84 -3.90
CA GLU A 69 -22.72 41.02 -4.89
C GLU A 69 -22.04 41.10 -6.27
N PRO A 70 -21.72 39.97 -6.92
CA PRO A 70 -21.61 39.91 -8.36
C PRO A 70 -22.98 39.57 -8.95
N THR A 71 -23.54 40.54 -9.67
CA THR A 71 -24.72 40.38 -10.53
C THR A 71 -24.51 39.28 -11.56
N THR A 72 -25.57 38.50 -11.77
CA THR A 72 -25.79 37.48 -12.82
C THR A 72 -24.99 36.17 -12.69
N SER A 73 -25.59 35.16 -12.02
CA SER A 73 -25.29 33.77 -12.32
C SER A 73 -26.58 33.00 -12.57
N THR A 74 -26.72 32.48 -13.78
CA THR A 74 -27.70 31.46 -14.14
C THR A 74 -27.49 30.28 -13.19
N THR A 75 -28.48 30.02 -12.33
CA THR A 75 -28.44 28.91 -11.37
C THR A 75 -28.65 27.58 -12.12
N GLN A 76 -27.62 27.14 -12.85
CA GLN A 76 -27.57 25.77 -13.32
C GLN A 76 -27.41 24.89 -12.07
N ARG A 77 -28.49 24.21 -11.67
CA ARG A 77 -28.40 23.14 -10.68
C ARG A 77 -27.31 22.18 -11.18
N PRO A 78 -26.27 21.88 -10.39
CA PRO A 78 -25.27 20.91 -10.79
C PRO A 78 -25.98 19.59 -11.06
N VAL A 79 -25.96 19.14 -12.32
CA VAL A 79 -26.52 17.85 -12.71
C VAL A 79 -25.58 16.78 -12.17
N LEU A 80 -25.87 16.26 -10.98
CA LEU A 80 -25.14 15.15 -10.40
C LEU A 80 -25.28 13.94 -11.33
N ARG A 81 -24.15 13.48 -11.87
CA ARG A 81 -24.10 12.29 -12.72
C ARG A 81 -24.53 11.07 -11.91
N LYS A 82 -25.54 10.33 -12.39
CA LYS A 82 -26.02 9.08 -11.76
C LYS A 82 -24.86 8.13 -11.46
N ARG A 83 -24.87 7.51 -10.27
CA ARG A 83 -23.89 6.51 -9.83
C ARG A 83 -23.68 5.39 -10.86
N PRO A 84 -22.44 4.89 -11.02
CA PRO A 84 -22.22 3.71 -11.83
C PRO A 84 -22.90 2.50 -11.19
N HIS A 85 -23.49 1.63 -12.00
CA HIS A 85 -24.14 0.43 -11.49
C HIS A 85 -23.09 -0.61 -11.09
N PHE A 86 -23.14 -1.05 -9.84
CA PHE A 86 -22.32 -2.19 -9.42
C PHE A 86 -22.95 -3.48 -9.96
N LEU A 87 -22.21 -4.18 -10.82
CA LEU A 87 -22.67 -5.43 -11.43
C LEU A 87 -23.05 -6.45 -10.36
N ARG A 88 -24.05 -7.28 -10.65
CA ARG A 88 -24.42 -8.40 -9.78
C ARG A 88 -23.26 -9.40 -9.70
N PRO A 89 -23.08 -10.10 -8.57
CA PRO A 89 -22.13 -11.21 -8.48
C PRO A 89 -22.43 -12.25 -9.57
N PRO A 90 -21.40 -12.82 -10.23
CA PRO A 90 -21.60 -13.91 -11.17
C PRO A 90 -22.12 -15.17 -10.47
N LEU A 91 -22.76 -16.06 -11.22
CA LEU A 91 -23.11 -17.39 -10.74
C LEU A 91 -21.83 -18.15 -10.32
N ARG A 92 -21.92 -18.90 -9.24
CA ARG A 92 -20.81 -19.71 -8.73
C ARG A 92 -20.41 -20.76 -9.78
N ASN A 93 -19.16 -20.73 -10.22
CA ASN A 93 -18.59 -21.66 -11.18
C ASN A 93 -17.10 -21.90 -10.88
N GLY A 94 -16.42 -22.75 -11.66
CA GLY A 94 -15.01 -23.07 -11.46
C GLY A 94 -14.07 -21.86 -11.47
N HIS A 95 -14.34 -20.83 -12.29
CA HIS A 95 -13.54 -19.61 -12.32
C HIS A 95 -13.71 -18.76 -11.06
N VAL A 96 -14.96 -18.61 -10.59
CA VAL A 96 -15.26 -17.91 -9.33
C VAL A 96 -14.59 -18.61 -8.15
N LEU A 97 -14.71 -19.94 -8.06
CA LEU A 97 -14.07 -20.74 -7.01
C LEU A 97 -12.54 -20.61 -7.01
N ARG A 98 -11.91 -20.58 -8.20
CA ARG A 98 -10.47 -20.36 -8.32
C ARG A 98 -10.07 -18.97 -7.83
N LEU A 99 -10.83 -17.95 -8.19
CA LEU A 99 -10.59 -16.57 -7.72
C LEU A 99 -10.79 -16.44 -6.21
N GLU A 100 -11.79 -17.11 -5.63
CA GLU A 100 -12.00 -17.14 -4.17
C GLU A 100 -10.81 -17.76 -3.42
N ARG A 101 -10.15 -18.78 -3.99
CA ARG A 101 -8.94 -19.37 -3.39
C ARG A 101 -7.80 -18.36 -3.24
N HIS A 102 -7.73 -17.33 -4.09
CA HIS A 102 -6.68 -16.31 -4.01
C HIS A 102 -6.83 -15.33 -2.82
N LEU A 103 -7.92 -15.44 -2.05
CA LEU A 103 -8.14 -14.70 -0.80
C LEU A 103 -7.46 -15.36 0.42
N GLN A 104 -6.89 -16.57 0.25
CA GLN A 104 -6.13 -17.24 1.29
C GLN A 104 -4.79 -16.53 1.54
N HIS A 105 -4.27 -16.68 2.75
CA HIS A 105 -3.04 -16.04 3.21
C HIS A 105 -2.01 -17.07 3.62
N HIS A 106 -0.75 -16.65 3.57
CA HIS A 106 0.41 -17.44 3.93
C HIS A 106 1.41 -16.59 4.72
N ASP A 107 2.13 -17.22 5.62
CA ASP A 107 3.20 -16.56 6.38
C ASP A 107 4.43 -16.33 5.50
N LEU A 108 4.99 -15.12 5.59
CA LEU A 108 6.20 -14.70 4.92
C LEU A 108 7.18 -14.12 5.94
N PHE A 109 8.35 -14.72 6.05
CA PHE A 109 9.50 -14.19 6.77
C PHE A 109 10.47 -13.55 5.78
N LEU A 110 10.47 -12.22 5.74
CA LEU A 110 11.44 -11.45 4.97
C LEU A 110 12.65 -11.14 5.85
N ARG A 111 13.84 -11.57 5.44
CA ARG A 111 15.10 -11.14 6.04
C ARG A 111 15.76 -10.11 5.15
N VAL A 112 16.04 -8.92 5.68
CA VAL A 112 16.87 -7.93 5.00
C VAL A 112 18.28 -8.00 5.57
N GLU A 113 19.27 -7.95 4.69
CA GLU A 113 20.68 -7.97 5.06
C GLU A 113 21.37 -6.69 4.55
N PRO A 114 22.09 -5.95 5.41
CA PRO A 114 22.82 -4.78 4.98
C PRO A 114 23.91 -5.17 3.97
N PRO A 115 24.36 -4.23 3.11
CA PRO A 115 25.58 -4.47 2.33
C PRO A 115 26.73 -4.82 3.29
N PRO A 116 27.62 -5.76 2.90
CA PRO A 116 28.70 -6.21 3.77
C PRO A 116 29.56 -5.01 4.17
N SER A 117 29.46 -4.61 5.43
CA SER A 117 30.30 -3.60 6.05
C SER A 117 31.42 -4.31 6.82
N GLN A 118 32.49 -3.58 7.18
CA GLN A 118 33.56 -4.12 8.04
C GLN A 118 33.07 -4.47 9.46
N HIS A 119 31.83 -4.12 9.82
CA HIS A 119 31.20 -4.38 11.11
C HIS A 119 30.09 -5.44 11.00
N GLU A 120 29.76 -6.03 12.15
CA GLU A 120 28.83 -7.14 12.36
C GLU A 120 27.56 -7.05 11.50
N MET A 121 27.20 -8.14 10.82
CA MET A 121 26.01 -8.21 9.97
C MET A 121 24.75 -8.24 10.83
N VAL A 122 24.13 -7.08 11.03
CA VAL A 122 22.81 -6.99 11.68
C VAL A 122 21.72 -7.32 10.65
N TYR A 123 21.26 -8.57 10.64
CA TYR A 123 20.09 -8.97 9.87
C TYR A 123 18.81 -8.55 10.61
N LYS A 124 17.80 -8.12 9.87
CA LYS A 124 16.45 -7.88 10.42
C LYS A 124 15.44 -8.76 9.71
N THR A 125 14.65 -9.49 10.49
CA THR A 125 13.60 -10.37 10.00
C THR A 125 12.24 -9.78 10.29
N TYR A 126 11.37 -9.74 9.29
CA TYR A 126 10.00 -9.27 9.37
C TYR A 126 9.06 -10.43 9.10
N HIS A 127 8.19 -10.72 10.06
CA HIS A 127 7.03 -11.55 9.83
C HIS A 127 5.96 -10.72 9.12
N ARG A 128 5.48 -11.23 7.99
CA ARG A 128 4.47 -10.62 7.14
C ARG A 128 3.45 -11.69 6.77
N ILE A 129 2.26 -11.23 6.42
CA ILE A 129 1.21 -12.07 5.85
C ILE A 129 1.07 -11.68 4.39
N VAL A 130 1.09 -12.66 3.50
CA VAL A 130 0.91 -12.46 2.05
C VAL A 130 -0.24 -13.31 1.56
N SER A 131 -1.13 -12.71 0.77
CA SER A 131 -2.22 -13.40 0.12
C SER A 131 -1.73 -14.18 -1.10
N TYR A 132 -2.47 -15.24 -1.46
CA TYR A 132 -2.24 -15.95 -2.72
C TYR A 132 -2.40 -15.04 -3.93
N THR A 133 -3.25 -14.01 -3.83
CA THR A 133 -3.30 -12.93 -4.81
C THR A 133 -1.95 -12.22 -4.94
N GLY A 134 -1.38 -11.77 -3.82
CA GLY A 134 -0.08 -11.11 -3.78
C GLY A 134 1.03 -11.95 -4.38
N LEU A 135 1.06 -13.26 -4.12
CA LEU A 135 2.04 -14.18 -4.71
C LEU A 135 1.90 -14.28 -6.24
N VAL A 136 0.69 -14.48 -6.74
CA VAL A 136 0.42 -14.61 -8.18
C VAL A 136 0.74 -13.31 -8.92
N VAL A 137 0.29 -12.18 -8.40
CA VAL A 137 0.56 -10.87 -9.02
C VAL A 137 2.05 -10.57 -8.98
N ASN A 138 2.73 -10.78 -7.85
CA ASN A 138 4.16 -10.56 -7.75
C ASN A 138 4.93 -11.39 -8.78
N GLU A 139 4.66 -12.69 -8.89
CA GLU A 139 5.36 -13.56 -9.84
C GLU A 139 5.03 -13.20 -11.30
N TRP A 140 3.80 -12.78 -11.57
CA TRP A 140 3.43 -12.24 -12.88
C TRP A 140 4.24 -11.00 -13.22
N VAL A 141 4.35 -10.05 -12.28
CA VAL A 141 5.15 -8.82 -12.41
C VAL A 141 6.62 -9.14 -12.63
N ARG A 142 7.18 -10.12 -11.92
CA ARG A 142 8.56 -10.57 -12.07
C ARG A 142 8.87 -11.05 -13.48
N ILE A 143 7.93 -11.77 -14.10
CA ILE A 143 8.12 -12.40 -15.42
C ILE A 143 7.84 -11.42 -16.57
N HIS A 144 6.85 -10.53 -16.41
CA HIS A 144 6.31 -9.74 -17.52
C HIS A 144 6.63 -8.24 -17.44
N SER A 145 7.29 -7.77 -16.38
CA SER A 145 7.66 -6.36 -16.20
C SER A 145 9.14 -6.18 -15.89
N GLN A 146 9.56 -4.91 -15.79
CA GLN A 146 10.90 -4.53 -15.35
C GLN A 146 10.92 -3.99 -13.92
N VAL A 147 9.85 -4.23 -13.16
CA VAL A 147 9.74 -3.82 -11.75
C VAL A 147 10.61 -4.75 -10.89
N PRO A 148 11.48 -4.21 -10.03
CA PRO A 148 12.30 -5.04 -9.15
C PRO A 148 11.39 -5.67 -8.09
N VAL A 149 11.22 -6.99 -8.14
CA VAL A 149 10.43 -7.77 -7.16
C VAL A 149 11.20 -9.03 -6.77
N LEU A 150 10.94 -9.55 -5.57
CA LEU A 150 11.52 -10.83 -5.15
C LEU A 150 10.79 -11.99 -5.82
N ARG A 151 11.48 -13.10 -6.07
CA ARG A 151 10.86 -14.33 -6.56
C ARG A 151 10.06 -15.01 -5.45
N PHE A 152 8.81 -15.34 -5.71
CA PHE A 152 7.99 -16.18 -4.82
C PHE A 152 7.54 -17.47 -5.52
N LEU A 153 7.13 -18.46 -4.71
CA LEU A 153 6.47 -19.66 -5.24
C LEU A 153 5.00 -19.35 -5.48
N LEU A 154 4.41 -20.02 -6.48
CA LEU A 154 2.98 -19.92 -6.74
C LEU A 154 2.18 -20.71 -5.70
N PRO A 155 0.90 -20.38 -5.46
CA PRO A 155 0.08 -21.06 -4.46
C PRO A 155 0.00 -22.59 -4.58
N ASP A 156 0.11 -23.14 -5.79
CA ASP A 156 0.08 -24.59 -6.03
C ASP A 156 1.40 -25.29 -5.70
N GLU A 157 2.48 -24.53 -5.54
CA GLU A 157 3.83 -25.01 -5.20
C GLU A 157 4.13 -24.87 -3.70
N LEU A 158 3.23 -24.22 -2.94
CA LEU A 158 3.40 -23.99 -1.51
C LEU A 158 3.15 -25.25 -0.69
N THR A 159 3.92 -25.39 0.37
CA THR A 159 3.64 -26.30 1.47
C THR A 159 3.00 -25.54 2.63
N ALA A 160 2.62 -26.22 3.71
CA ALA A 160 2.15 -25.56 4.93
C ALA A 160 3.24 -24.74 5.65
N ALA A 161 4.51 -24.87 5.26
CA ALA A 161 5.60 -24.14 5.89
C ALA A 161 5.61 -22.65 5.50
N PRO A 162 6.01 -21.75 6.40
CA PRO A 162 6.18 -20.33 6.07
C PRO A 162 7.18 -20.11 4.94
N ILE A 163 6.93 -19.08 4.12
CA ILE A 163 7.85 -18.66 3.06
C ILE A 163 9.00 -17.88 3.70
N GLY A 164 10.24 -18.33 3.51
CA GLY A 164 11.43 -17.54 3.85
C GLY A 164 12.01 -16.83 2.62
N ARG A 165 12.28 -15.53 2.70
CA ARG A 165 12.99 -14.78 1.64
C ARG A 165 14.03 -13.83 2.20
N VAL A 166 15.12 -13.68 1.46
CA VAL A 166 16.20 -12.76 1.77
C VAL A 166 16.27 -11.69 0.71
N SER A 167 16.52 -10.45 1.10
CA SER A 167 16.81 -9.33 0.20
C SER A 167 17.98 -8.51 0.73
N ARG A 168 18.88 -8.11 -0.16
CA ARG A 168 20.00 -7.22 0.20
C ARG A 168 19.51 -5.77 0.24
N GLY A 169 19.81 -5.07 1.33
CA GLY A 169 19.39 -3.69 1.55
C GLY A 169 18.70 -3.50 2.89
N ALA A 170 17.91 -2.44 2.98
CA ALA A 170 17.10 -2.10 4.16
C ALA A 170 15.65 -1.83 3.73
N LEU A 171 14.72 -2.13 4.62
CA LEU A 171 13.33 -1.74 4.44
C LEU A 171 13.22 -0.21 4.55
N LEU A 172 12.61 0.44 3.57
CA LEU A 172 12.56 1.90 3.50
C LEU A 172 11.87 2.50 4.73
N ALA A 173 10.82 1.84 5.24
CA ALA A 173 10.15 2.26 6.47
C ALA A 173 11.08 2.39 7.69
N ASP A 174 12.14 1.59 7.77
CA ASP A 174 13.05 1.63 8.91
C ASP A 174 14.13 2.69 8.79
N CYS A 175 14.59 2.99 7.58
CA CYS A 175 15.71 3.91 7.37
C CYS A 175 15.31 5.30 6.87
N TRP A 176 14.08 5.50 6.40
CA TRP A 176 13.66 6.74 5.73
C TRP A 176 13.97 8.01 6.54
N SER A 177 13.64 8.05 7.83
CA SER A 177 13.91 9.21 8.70
C SER A 177 15.40 9.52 8.87
N GLU A 178 16.27 8.53 8.65
CA GLU A 178 17.72 8.64 8.82
C GLU A 178 18.44 9.02 7.52
N LEU A 179 17.75 8.96 6.38
CA LEU A 179 18.31 9.30 5.07
C LEU A 179 18.53 10.80 4.95
N THR A 180 19.66 11.19 4.34
CA THR A 180 19.91 12.57 3.95
C THR A 180 18.93 13.02 2.86
N PRO A 181 18.64 14.32 2.72
CA PRO A 181 17.80 14.84 1.64
C PRO A 181 18.27 14.40 0.24
N GLU A 182 19.58 14.32 0.02
CA GLU A 182 20.19 13.84 -1.23
C GLU A 182 19.83 12.38 -1.50
N THR A 183 19.93 11.52 -0.47
CA THR A 183 19.63 10.10 -0.59
C THR A 183 18.13 9.87 -0.76
N LYS A 184 17.28 10.66 -0.08
CA LYS A 184 15.83 10.63 -0.30
C LYS A 184 15.48 10.94 -1.75
N ARG A 185 16.09 11.97 -2.35
CA ARG A 185 15.90 12.28 -3.78
C ARG A 185 16.31 11.13 -4.68
N GLN A 186 17.46 10.49 -4.43
CA GLN A 186 17.88 9.31 -5.20
C GLN A 186 16.87 8.16 -5.13
N VAL A 187 16.36 7.86 -3.92
CA VAL A 187 15.33 6.82 -3.73
C VAL A 187 14.05 7.19 -4.45
N VAL A 188 13.63 8.45 -4.36
CA VAL A 188 12.42 8.97 -5.00
C VAL A 188 12.53 8.93 -6.52
N ASP A 189 13.66 9.34 -7.10
CA ASP A 189 13.93 9.24 -8.54
C ASP A 189 13.92 7.78 -9.01
N SER A 190 14.55 6.90 -8.23
CA SER A 190 14.54 5.45 -8.47
C SER A 190 13.11 4.89 -8.44
N LEU A 191 12.31 5.28 -7.45
CA LEU A 191 10.92 4.87 -7.29
C LEU A 191 10.03 5.40 -8.41
N ARG A 192 10.18 6.67 -8.83
CA ARG A 192 9.51 7.24 -10.01
C ARG A 192 9.79 6.40 -11.24
N GLY A 193 11.05 6.02 -11.46
CA GLY A 193 11.45 5.13 -12.54
C GLY A 193 10.74 3.77 -12.48
N VAL A 194 10.61 3.19 -11.28
CA VAL A 194 9.89 1.93 -11.06
C VAL A 194 8.40 2.08 -11.33
N VAL A 195 7.74 3.13 -10.82
CA VAL A 195 6.32 3.41 -11.05
C VAL A 195 6.04 3.60 -12.55
N ASN A 196 6.92 4.30 -13.27
CA ASN A 196 6.78 4.50 -14.70
C ASN A 196 6.93 3.20 -15.50
N LYS A 197 7.88 2.33 -15.13
CA LYS A 197 8.01 0.98 -15.73
C LYS A 197 6.77 0.12 -15.44
N MET A 198 6.28 0.17 -14.21
CA MET A 198 5.07 -0.53 -13.80
C MET A 198 3.87 -0.08 -14.66
N ARG A 199 3.58 1.22 -14.72
CA ARG A 199 2.45 1.76 -15.49
C ARG A 199 2.52 1.49 -17.00
N ARG A 200 3.72 1.37 -17.57
CA ARG A 200 3.95 1.04 -18.99
C ARG A 200 3.93 -0.46 -19.29
N THR A 201 3.81 -1.31 -18.28
CA THR A 201 3.68 -2.76 -18.48
C THR A 201 2.41 -3.04 -19.28
N LEU A 202 2.49 -3.94 -20.25
CA LEU A 202 1.35 -4.30 -21.08
C LEU A 202 0.42 -5.27 -20.33
N PRO A 203 -0.90 -5.15 -20.49
CA PRO A 203 -1.85 -6.10 -19.92
C PRO A 203 -1.59 -7.53 -20.45
N PRO A 204 -1.97 -8.57 -19.68
CA PRO A 204 -1.87 -9.96 -20.13
C PRO A 204 -2.46 -10.15 -21.52
N ALA A 205 -1.71 -10.80 -22.42
CA ALA A 205 -2.10 -10.97 -23.83
C ALA A 205 -3.47 -11.65 -23.99
N GLN A 206 -3.85 -12.50 -23.02
CA GLN A 206 -5.15 -13.17 -22.96
C GLN A 206 -6.32 -12.20 -22.89
N LEU A 207 -6.09 -10.96 -22.46
CA LEU A 207 -7.12 -9.91 -22.42
C LEU A 207 -7.42 -9.33 -23.82
N GLN A 208 -6.58 -9.58 -24.84
CA GLN A 208 -6.79 -9.10 -26.21
C GLN A 208 -7.12 -7.60 -26.30
N GLY A 209 -6.53 -6.78 -25.43
CA GLY A 209 -6.80 -5.34 -25.37
C GLY A 209 -8.11 -4.93 -24.69
N TYR A 210 -8.90 -5.85 -24.13
CA TYR A 210 -10.07 -5.52 -23.33
C TYR A 210 -9.65 -5.02 -21.93
N PRO A 211 -10.04 -3.79 -21.52
CA PRO A 211 -9.66 -3.24 -20.23
C PRO A 211 -10.51 -3.87 -19.11
N ILE A 212 -10.01 -4.97 -18.54
CA ILE A 212 -10.60 -5.62 -17.37
C ILE A 212 -9.90 -5.13 -16.12
N VAL A 213 -10.67 -4.51 -15.21
CA VAL A 213 -10.13 -3.99 -13.94
C VAL A 213 -10.06 -5.10 -12.89
N GLY A 214 -9.00 -5.09 -12.08
CA GLY A 214 -8.83 -5.94 -10.91
C GLY A 214 -7.47 -6.62 -10.84
N SER A 215 -7.32 -7.47 -9.82
CA SER A 215 -6.07 -8.12 -9.46
C SER A 215 -5.78 -9.37 -10.30
N VAL A 216 -6.30 -10.53 -9.91
CA VAL A 216 -6.20 -11.77 -10.68
C VAL A 216 -7.37 -11.85 -11.66
N ILE A 217 -7.08 -12.13 -12.94
CA ILE A 217 -8.07 -12.25 -14.01
C ILE A 217 -8.01 -13.65 -14.61
N THR A 218 -9.17 -14.30 -14.76
CA THR A 218 -9.30 -15.64 -15.35
C THR A 218 -10.55 -15.69 -16.22
N GLU A 219 -10.41 -15.95 -17.51
CA GLU A 219 -11.54 -16.10 -18.46
C GLU A 219 -12.55 -14.94 -18.40
N GLY A 220 -12.05 -13.72 -18.23
CA GLY A 220 -12.86 -12.51 -18.11
C GLY A 220 -13.52 -12.32 -16.74
N TYR A 221 -13.37 -13.24 -15.78
CA TYR A 221 -13.67 -12.98 -14.36
C TYR A 221 -12.49 -12.31 -13.71
N SER A 222 -12.74 -11.30 -12.88
CA SER A 222 -11.69 -10.59 -12.17
C SER A 222 -12.01 -10.44 -10.69
N LEU A 223 -10.98 -10.58 -9.86
CA LEU A 223 -11.00 -10.29 -8.44
C LEU A 223 -10.67 -8.81 -8.20
N LEU A 224 -11.65 -8.03 -7.78
CA LEU A 224 -11.49 -6.65 -7.35
C LEU A 224 -11.06 -6.63 -5.89
N LEU A 225 -10.02 -5.86 -5.57
CA LEU A 225 -9.53 -5.68 -4.20
C LEU A 225 -9.41 -4.19 -3.87
N GLN A 226 -9.77 -3.84 -2.64
CA GLN A 226 -9.55 -2.51 -2.08
C GLN A 226 -9.12 -2.66 -0.62
N LYS A 227 -7.96 -2.11 -0.26
CA LYS A 227 -7.60 -1.92 1.14
C LYS A 227 -8.52 -0.87 1.76
N GLY A 228 -9.18 -1.24 2.85
CA GLY A 228 -10.03 -0.37 3.65
C GLY A 228 -9.48 -0.17 5.06
N ALA A 229 -10.24 0.57 5.88
CA ALA A 229 -9.91 0.74 7.29
C ALA A 229 -10.04 -0.59 8.05
N GLY A 230 -8.91 -1.26 8.29
CA GLY A 230 -8.84 -2.49 9.09
C GLY A 230 -9.22 -3.79 8.38
N THR A 231 -9.61 -3.74 7.09
CA THR A 231 -9.94 -4.94 6.30
C THR A 231 -9.70 -4.70 4.80
N THR A 232 -9.59 -5.77 4.02
CA THR A 232 -9.53 -5.72 2.55
C THR A 232 -10.89 -6.09 1.99
N TYR A 233 -11.58 -5.13 1.36
CA TYR A 233 -12.81 -5.39 0.63
C TYR A 233 -12.49 -6.12 -0.68
N TRP A 234 -13.37 -7.05 -1.06
CA TRP A 234 -13.19 -7.80 -2.30
C TRP A 234 -14.51 -8.10 -3.01
N ALA A 235 -14.45 -8.29 -4.32
CA ALA A 235 -15.58 -8.74 -5.13
C ALA A 235 -15.10 -9.42 -6.41
N ILE A 236 -15.79 -10.48 -6.85
CA ILE A 236 -15.53 -11.10 -8.15
C ILE A 236 -16.57 -10.61 -9.15
N ARG A 237 -16.14 -10.11 -10.31
CA ARG A 237 -17.02 -9.63 -11.38
C ARG A 237 -16.60 -10.12 -12.75
N GLN A 238 -17.56 -10.28 -13.64
CA GLN A 238 -17.30 -10.62 -15.03
C GLN A 238 -17.10 -9.34 -15.85
N ARG A 239 -15.95 -9.26 -16.53
CA ARG A 239 -15.48 -8.16 -17.38
C ARG A 239 -15.69 -6.78 -16.75
N PRO A 240 -15.33 -6.56 -15.47
CA PRO A 240 -15.46 -5.24 -14.86
C PRO A 240 -14.56 -4.22 -15.57
N ARG A 241 -14.95 -2.94 -15.52
CA ARG A 241 -14.25 -1.79 -16.10
C ARG A 241 -14.06 -0.74 -15.00
N ALA A 242 -13.30 0.32 -15.25
CA ALA A 242 -13.05 1.39 -14.28
C ALA A 242 -14.31 1.86 -13.54
N ALA A 243 -15.42 2.13 -14.26
CA ALA A 243 -16.69 2.51 -13.65
C ALA A 243 -17.28 1.46 -12.68
N HIS A 244 -17.07 0.17 -12.95
CA HIS A 244 -17.51 -0.92 -12.06
C HIS A 244 -16.66 -0.99 -10.79
N PHE A 245 -15.38 -0.62 -10.86
CA PHE A 245 -14.52 -0.49 -9.69
C PHE A 245 -14.93 0.69 -8.81
N THR A 246 -15.28 1.84 -9.41
CA THR A 246 -15.91 2.95 -8.66
C THR A 246 -17.19 2.50 -7.97
N ALA A 247 -18.06 1.78 -8.68
CA ALA A 247 -19.30 1.26 -8.11
C ALA A 247 -19.05 0.27 -6.95
N PHE A 248 -18.01 -0.57 -7.07
CA PHE A 248 -17.57 -1.47 -6.01
C PHE A 248 -17.18 -0.69 -4.75
N MET A 249 -16.29 0.30 -4.85
CA MET A 249 -15.87 1.08 -3.68
C MET A 249 -17.05 1.80 -3.02
N LEU A 250 -17.97 2.35 -3.81
CA LEU A 250 -19.19 3.00 -3.31
C LEU A 250 -20.17 2.03 -2.65
N SER A 251 -20.17 0.75 -3.04
CA SER A 251 -21.00 -0.27 -2.41
C SER A 251 -20.54 -0.66 -1.01
N ASN A 252 -19.30 -0.29 -0.64
CA ASN A 252 -18.71 -0.53 0.67
C ASN A 252 -18.95 0.63 1.66
N LEU A 253 -19.65 1.69 1.24
CA LEU A 253 -20.03 2.79 2.12
C LEU A 253 -21.02 2.31 3.20
N ARG A 254 -20.98 2.95 4.36
CA ARG A 254 -21.87 2.63 5.49
C ARG A 254 -23.35 2.75 5.09
N PRO A 255 -24.23 1.87 5.61
CA PRO A 255 -25.66 2.04 5.45
C PRO A 255 -26.14 3.40 5.96
N GLY A 256 -27.12 4.00 5.29
CA GLY A 256 -27.73 5.28 5.69
C GLY A 256 -26.95 6.54 5.31
N LEU A 257 -25.86 6.44 4.54
CA LEU A 257 -25.21 7.62 3.96
C LEU A 257 -26.18 8.34 3.00
N PRO A 258 -26.37 9.68 3.10
CA PRO A 258 -27.25 10.41 2.21
C PRO A 258 -26.83 10.25 0.74
N GLU A 259 -27.81 10.02 -0.15
CA GLU A 259 -27.53 9.76 -1.57
C GLU A 259 -26.78 10.89 -2.26
N ALA A 260 -27.09 12.15 -1.90
CA ALA A 260 -26.38 13.32 -2.42
C ALA A 260 -24.86 13.26 -2.13
N VAL A 261 -24.46 12.72 -0.97
CA VAL A 261 -23.05 12.55 -0.62
C VAL A 261 -22.43 11.46 -1.50
N ALA A 262 -23.09 10.30 -1.63
CA ALA A 262 -22.60 9.21 -2.47
C ALA A 262 -22.51 9.60 -3.96
N ASP A 263 -23.50 10.33 -4.47
CA ASP A 263 -23.53 10.86 -5.84
C ASP A 263 -22.43 11.91 -6.06
N SER A 264 -22.19 12.78 -5.08
CA SER A 264 -21.09 13.75 -5.12
C SER A 264 -19.73 13.05 -5.18
N ILE A 265 -19.48 12.06 -4.33
CA ILE A 265 -18.24 11.25 -4.37
C ILE A 265 -18.09 10.61 -5.76
N ALA A 266 -19.16 9.97 -6.25
CA ALA A 266 -19.15 9.29 -7.55
C ALA A 266 -18.90 10.23 -8.74
N SER A 267 -19.20 11.53 -8.60
CA SER A 267 -18.99 12.53 -9.64
C SER A 267 -17.54 12.98 -9.78
N GLN A 268 -16.75 12.83 -8.71
CA GLN A 268 -15.35 13.23 -8.64
C GLN A 268 -14.37 12.17 -9.16
N ILE A 269 -14.85 10.94 -9.39
CA ILE A 269 -14.01 9.83 -9.83
C ILE A 269 -14.17 9.63 -11.34
N SER A 270 -13.06 9.69 -12.08
CA SER A 270 -13.04 9.33 -13.50
C SER A 270 -13.57 7.91 -13.77
N ARG A 271 -14.47 7.79 -14.76
CA ARG A 271 -15.07 6.50 -15.17
C ARG A 271 -14.40 5.88 -16.40
N THR A 272 -13.52 6.64 -17.04
CA THR A 272 -12.88 6.32 -18.33
C THR A 272 -11.36 6.34 -18.21
N SER A 273 -10.82 6.35 -16.99
CA SER A 273 -9.39 6.26 -16.76
C SER A 273 -8.81 5.01 -17.43
N PRO A 274 -7.62 5.13 -18.07
CA PRO A 274 -6.91 3.98 -18.58
C PRO A 274 -6.56 3.05 -17.41
N LEU A 275 -6.52 1.75 -17.70
CA LEU A 275 -6.06 0.77 -16.73
C LEU A 275 -4.56 0.59 -16.89
N VAL A 276 -3.84 0.69 -15.79
CA VAL A 276 -2.40 0.46 -15.71
C VAL A 276 -2.14 -0.61 -14.66
N LEU A 277 -0.97 -1.25 -14.73
CA LEU A 277 -0.52 -2.04 -13.61
C LEU A 277 -0.28 -1.11 -12.43
N SER A 278 -0.96 -1.39 -11.32
CA SER A 278 -0.90 -0.63 -10.08
C SER A 278 -0.56 -1.56 -8.92
N HIS A 279 0.14 -1.01 -7.93
CA HIS A 279 0.55 -1.75 -6.74
C HIS A 279 -0.57 -1.85 -5.70
N GLY A 280 -1.39 -0.81 -5.55
CA GLY A 280 -2.52 -0.73 -4.62
C GLY A 280 -2.13 -0.44 -3.16
N GLU A 281 -0.90 -0.79 -2.73
CA GLU A 281 -0.41 -0.54 -1.35
C GLU A 281 1.03 0.02 -1.34
N LEU A 282 1.35 0.96 -2.23
CA LEU A 282 2.71 1.51 -2.36
C LEU A 282 3.08 2.33 -1.12
N SER A 283 3.99 1.83 -0.29
CA SER A 283 4.37 2.44 0.98
C SER A 283 5.83 2.12 1.34
N PRO A 284 6.47 2.88 2.25
CA PRO A 284 7.84 2.58 2.70
C PRO A 284 8.00 1.17 3.27
N SER A 285 6.94 0.59 3.85
CA SER A 285 6.93 -0.77 4.39
C SER A 285 6.93 -1.87 3.32
N ASN A 286 6.77 -1.49 2.05
CA ASN A 286 6.73 -2.36 0.89
C ASN A 286 7.91 -2.13 -0.07
N ILE A 287 8.90 -1.32 0.34
CA ILE A 287 10.03 -0.95 -0.51
C ILE A 287 11.32 -1.35 0.19
N VAL A 288 12.17 -2.13 -0.48
CA VAL A 288 13.55 -2.40 -0.06
C VAL A 288 14.49 -1.54 -0.90
N VAL A 289 15.40 -0.85 -0.22
CA VAL A 289 16.40 0.02 -0.85
C VAL A 289 17.82 -0.45 -0.56
N LEU A 290 18.70 -0.22 -1.53
CA LEU A 290 20.13 -0.43 -1.39
C LEU A 290 20.85 0.70 -2.13
N ASN A 291 21.75 1.40 -1.42
CA ASN A 291 22.56 2.49 -1.99
C ASN A 291 21.74 3.54 -2.76
N GLY A 292 20.64 4.02 -2.15
CA GLY A 292 19.77 5.04 -2.75
C GLY A 292 18.88 4.54 -3.90
N SER A 293 18.89 3.24 -4.21
CA SER A 293 18.08 2.64 -5.28
C SER A 293 17.04 1.66 -4.74
N VAL A 294 15.87 1.62 -5.37
CA VAL A 294 14.84 0.61 -5.10
C VAL A 294 15.28 -0.74 -5.68
N VAL A 295 15.41 -1.76 -4.83
CA VAL A 295 15.86 -3.11 -5.22
C VAL A 295 14.79 -4.19 -5.08
N ALA A 296 13.71 -3.93 -4.34
CA ALA A 296 12.53 -4.77 -4.34
C ALA A 296 11.26 -3.99 -3.96
N ILE A 297 10.18 -4.24 -4.67
CA ILE A 297 8.80 -3.89 -4.32
C ILE A 297 8.10 -5.15 -3.81
N LEU A 298 7.48 -5.05 -2.64
CA LEU A 298 6.81 -6.13 -1.91
C LEU A 298 5.34 -5.78 -1.70
N GLY A 299 4.51 -6.76 -1.32
CA GLY A 299 3.13 -6.47 -0.87
C GLY A 299 2.15 -6.20 -2.00
N TRP A 300 2.16 -7.07 -3.01
CA TRP A 300 1.27 -7.02 -4.18
C TRP A 300 -0.16 -7.52 -3.91
N ASP A 301 -0.56 -7.59 -2.64
CA ASP A 301 -1.83 -8.14 -2.18
C ASP A 301 -3.06 -7.46 -2.78
N CYS A 302 -2.98 -6.14 -2.97
CA CYS A 302 -3.99 -5.35 -3.68
C CYS A 302 -3.54 -4.91 -5.09
N GLY A 303 -2.46 -5.51 -5.61
CA GLY A 303 -1.89 -5.17 -6.91
C GLY A 303 -2.69 -5.72 -8.08
N GLY A 304 -2.60 -5.10 -9.26
CA GLY A 304 -3.40 -5.50 -10.41
C GLY A 304 -3.54 -4.44 -11.48
N TRP A 305 -4.53 -4.59 -12.36
CA TRP A 305 -4.88 -3.62 -13.39
C TRP A 305 -5.96 -2.68 -12.87
N TYR A 306 -5.59 -1.47 -12.49
CA TYR A 306 -6.49 -0.48 -11.89
C TYR A 306 -6.43 0.85 -12.64
N PRO A 307 -7.40 1.75 -12.43
CA PRO A 307 -7.32 3.10 -12.97
C PRO A 307 -5.99 3.78 -12.61
N ASP A 308 -5.47 4.59 -13.52
CA ASP A 308 -4.19 5.30 -13.40
C ASP A 308 -4.01 6.16 -12.12
N TRP A 309 -5.10 6.63 -11.53
CA TRP A 309 -5.10 7.35 -10.25
C TRP A 309 -4.94 6.46 -9.01
N TRP A 310 -5.05 5.14 -9.13
CA TRP A 310 -5.22 4.23 -7.98
C TRP A 310 -4.04 4.24 -7.01
N ASP A 311 -2.80 4.14 -7.49
CA ASP A 311 -1.63 4.20 -6.62
C ASP A 311 -1.45 5.58 -5.98
N TYR A 312 -1.79 6.65 -6.69
CA TYR A 312 -1.65 8.01 -6.17
C TYR A 312 -2.55 8.23 -4.95
N VAL A 313 -3.82 7.80 -5.02
CA VAL A 313 -4.73 7.99 -3.88
C VAL A 313 -4.38 7.09 -2.69
N ASN A 314 -3.93 5.85 -2.95
CA ASN A 314 -3.51 4.93 -1.88
C ASN A 314 -2.18 5.33 -1.24
N PHE A 315 -1.32 6.08 -1.95
CA PHE A 315 -0.05 6.58 -1.42
C PHE A 315 -0.22 7.35 -0.11
N PHE A 316 -1.30 8.13 0.02
CA PHE A 316 -1.61 8.93 1.21
C PHE A 316 -2.24 8.12 2.36
N GLU A 317 -2.62 6.87 2.12
CA GLU A 317 -3.17 5.96 3.13
C GLU A 317 -2.10 5.02 3.71
N ALA A 318 -0.85 5.14 3.26
CA ALA A 318 0.26 4.37 3.77
C ALA A 318 0.42 4.59 5.28
N HIS A 319 0.49 3.50 6.05
CA HIS A 319 0.82 3.57 7.46
C HIS A 319 2.32 3.84 7.64
N VAL A 320 2.67 5.10 7.91
CA VAL A 320 4.05 5.55 8.13
C VAL A 320 4.27 5.95 9.59
N ASP A 321 5.45 5.63 10.13
CA ASP A 321 5.87 6.12 11.43
C ASP A 321 5.91 7.65 11.46
N HIS A 322 5.70 8.25 12.63
CA HIS A 322 5.69 9.70 12.81
C HIS A 322 6.98 10.38 12.32
N ARG A 323 8.13 9.70 12.37
CA ARG A 323 9.42 10.21 11.89
C ARG A 323 9.53 10.23 10.36
N ASN A 324 8.66 9.50 9.67
CA ASN A 324 8.66 9.36 8.21
C ASN A 324 7.53 10.15 7.53
N ARG A 325 6.92 11.13 8.21
CA ARG A 325 5.75 11.86 7.67
C ARG A 325 6.05 12.67 6.41
N ASP A 326 7.29 13.08 6.23
CA ASP A 326 7.75 13.79 5.02
C ASP A 326 7.70 12.89 3.77
N TRP A 327 7.48 11.58 3.91
CA TRP A 327 7.20 10.66 2.79
C TRP A 327 6.12 11.21 1.83
N PHE A 328 5.06 11.77 2.39
CA PHE A 328 3.93 12.25 1.59
C PHE A 328 4.28 13.49 0.75
N ASP A 329 5.31 14.23 1.13
CA ASP A 329 5.74 15.45 0.44
C ASP A 329 6.34 15.13 -0.93
N TYR A 330 6.82 13.90 -1.14
CA TYR A 330 7.42 13.44 -2.39
C TYR A 330 6.40 12.88 -3.41
N ALA A 331 5.10 12.97 -3.14
CA ALA A 331 4.08 12.44 -4.05
C ALA A 331 4.18 13.03 -5.48
N SER A 332 4.42 14.33 -5.60
CA SER A 332 4.60 15.00 -6.90
C SER A 332 5.89 14.61 -7.63
N ASP A 333 6.88 14.14 -6.89
CA ASP A 333 8.16 13.67 -7.45
C ASP A 333 8.07 12.20 -7.90
N ILE A 334 7.16 11.42 -7.32
CA ILE A 334 6.96 10.01 -7.65
C ILE A 334 5.96 9.82 -8.79
N PHE A 335 4.87 10.61 -8.81
CA PHE A 335 3.78 10.46 -9.77
C PHE A 335 3.77 11.60 -10.80
N ASP A 336 3.42 11.28 -12.05
CA ASP A 336 3.31 12.28 -13.12
C ASP A 336 2.07 13.19 -12.95
N ASP A 337 1.00 12.68 -12.33
CA ASP A 337 -0.30 13.34 -12.18
C ASP A 337 -0.79 13.29 -10.73
N MET A 338 -1.46 14.36 -10.28
CA MET A 338 -1.87 14.56 -8.88
C MET A 338 -3.34 14.20 -8.56
N TYR A 339 -4.14 13.76 -9.54
CA TYR A 339 -5.52 13.24 -9.36
C TYR A 339 -6.31 13.77 -8.16
N THR A 340 -6.40 15.10 -8.04
CA THR A 340 -6.85 15.76 -6.78
C THR A 340 -8.32 15.48 -6.48
N ASN A 341 -9.16 15.39 -7.50
CA ASN A 341 -10.58 15.06 -7.35
C ASN A 341 -10.74 13.61 -6.86
N GLU A 342 -10.02 12.66 -7.45
CA GLU A 342 -10.01 11.26 -7.05
C GLU A 342 -9.48 11.09 -5.62
N LEU A 343 -8.44 11.83 -5.23
CA LEU A 343 -7.90 11.81 -3.87
C LEU A 343 -8.95 12.24 -2.84
N VAL A 344 -9.62 13.38 -3.08
CA VAL A 344 -10.68 13.87 -2.19
C VAL A 344 -11.85 12.87 -2.13
N ALA A 345 -12.22 12.30 -3.28
CA ALA A 345 -13.28 11.31 -3.35
C ALA A 345 -12.92 10.02 -2.59
N PHE A 346 -11.69 9.54 -2.73
CA PHE A 346 -11.20 8.33 -2.07
C PHE A 346 -11.11 8.52 -0.56
N GLN A 347 -10.59 9.65 -0.09
CA GLN A 347 -10.63 10.04 1.33
C GLN A 347 -12.06 10.08 1.87
N ALA A 348 -13.01 10.60 1.09
CA ALA A 348 -14.42 10.58 1.46
C ALA A 348 -14.98 9.15 1.51
N ILE A 349 -14.58 8.26 0.59
CA ILE A 349 -14.95 6.84 0.64
C ILE A 349 -14.48 6.21 1.94
N LEU A 350 -13.18 6.32 2.26
CA LEU A 350 -12.60 5.69 3.45
C LEU A 350 -13.24 6.17 4.75
N ARG A 351 -13.48 7.48 4.90
CA ARG A 351 -14.17 8.04 6.08
C ARG A 351 -15.61 7.56 6.23
N ASN A 352 -16.23 7.14 5.13
CA ASN A 352 -17.61 6.67 5.11
C ASN A 352 -17.71 5.15 4.97
N GLN A 353 -16.60 4.42 5.04
CA GLN A 353 -16.57 2.97 5.18
C GLN A 353 -16.64 2.59 6.66
N THR A 354 -17.31 1.48 6.95
CA THR A 354 -17.26 0.84 8.27
C THR A 354 -16.39 -0.40 8.17
N PRO A 355 -15.43 -0.59 9.09
CA PRO A 355 -14.80 -1.89 9.28
C PRO A 355 -15.94 -2.91 9.47
N ARG A 356 -15.95 -3.95 8.63
CA ARG A 356 -16.96 -5.02 8.74
C ARG A 356 -16.53 -6.07 9.75
#